data_AF-A0A540K864-F1
#
_entry.id   AF-A0A540K864-F1
#
_cell.length_a   1.000
_cell.length_b   1.000
_cell.length_c   1.000
_cell.angle_alpha   90.00
_cell.angle_beta   90.00
_cell.angle_gamma   90.00
#
_symmetry.space_group_name_H-M   'P 1'
#
loop_
_entity.id
_entity.type
_entity.pdbx_description
1 polymer ?
#
loop_
_entity_poly.entity_id
_entity_poly.type
_entity_poly.pdbx_seq_one_letter_code
_entity_poly.pdbx_strand_id
1 'polypeptide(L)'
;METSKGQKKVKDDLVSVDFSWEVQNFSKLNNFKHYSDVFAIDDYKWQILLYPRGNNVDFLSVYLVVVESSKLPPGWSRYAAFSLTLVNQLHPSNSKTLDTEHVFDKRGSDWGFTSLIPLSEFGDSGKGYLVNDMCIIRAKVAVSKAEINILEHNASSSAPIKHLNKKRRVLDYVLAINDLTYAPPGPPIVKEPEDMSSPPAAELEDFRGLGKIEKAFVPLLDEVCSWHPSLTECQRKRSCMFTEWAFTALGRPLHFMKTKKVKDMTDDACEQLKLLWEELEAFKFDLAWLAPGVQRALDMNKIVESAGKLKWLRKDVDALQTQTKRLRTELAVAEANLEAAVRDLNKTEEGLDEIDINGELGYGKG
;
A
#
# COMPACT_ATOMS: atom_id res chain seq x y z
N MET A 1 8.01 37.13 -45.14
CA MET A 1 8.77 37.41 -43.90
C MET A 1 7.91 36.94 -42.74
N GLU A 2 8.09 35.69 -42.36
CA GLU A 2 7.29 35.00 -41.35
C GLU A 2 7.73 35.37 -39.95
N THR A 3 6.74 35.72 -39.13
CA THR A 3 6.83 35.97 -37.70
C THR A 3 6.88 34.64 -36.95
N SER A 4 8.02 34.31 -36.33
CA SER A 4 8.13 33.20 -35.38
C SER A 4 7.70 33.68 -33.98
N LYS A 5 6.48 33.29 -33.56
CA LYS A 5 6.06 33.35 -32.15
C LYS A 5 6.60 32.09 -31.46
N GLY A 6 7.55 32.29 -30.55
CA GLY A 6 8.09 31.23 -29.71
C GLY A 6 7.02 30.56 -28.86
N GLN A 7 6.94 29.23 -28.93
CA GLN A 7 6.23 28.42 -27.97
C GLN A 7 6.91 28.57 -26.60
N LYS A 8 6.20 29.19 -25.66
CA LYS A 8 6.57 29.24 -24.25
C LYS A 8 6.40 27.83 -23.69
N LYS A 9 7.51 27.13 -23.49
CA LYS A 9 7.57 25.83 -22.79
C LYS A 9 7.11 26.08 -21.34
N VAL A 10 5.91 25.63 -20.98
CA VAL A 10 5.46 25.61 -19.58
C VAL A 10 6.36 24.61 -18.86
N LYS A 11 7.24 25.12 -18.00
CA LYS A 11 8.07 24.33 -17.10
C LYS A 11 7.16 23.98 -15.93
N ASP A 12 6.75 22.71 -15.82
CA ASP A 12 6.04 22.20 -14.63
C ASP A 12 6.87 22.61 -13.40
N ASP A 13 6.33 23.49 -12.55
CA ASP A 13 6.99 23.90 -11.31
C ASP A 13 6.95 22.71 -10.34
N LEU A 14 7.99 21.88 -10.37
CA LEU A 14 8.21 20.85 -9.35
C LEU A 14 8.84 21.52 -8.13
N VAL A 15 8.27 21.30 -6.94
CA VAL A 15 8.97 21.54 -5.67
C VAL A 15 9.70 20.28 -5.31
N SER A 16 10.91 20.41 -4.78
CA SER A 16 11.64 19.29 -4.21
C SER A 16 12.17 19.62 -2.82
N VAL A 17 12.21 18.63 -1.94
CA VAL A 17 12.85 18.69 -0.63
C VAL A 17 13.91 17.58 -0.54
N ASP A 18 15.03 17.89 0.10
CA ASP A 18 16.06 16.93 0.47
C ASP A 18 16.08 16.85 1.99
N PHE A 19 15.72 15.69 2.53
CA PHE A 19 15.63 15.43 3.96
C PHE A 19 16.60 14.33 4.34
N SER A 20 17.31 14.49 5.46
CA SER A 20 18.30 13.54 5.96
C SER A 20 17.94 13.11 7.37
N TRP A 21 17.89 11.80 7.60
CA TRP A 21 17.63 11.20 8.90
C TRP A 21 18.86 10.43 9.39
N GLU A 22 19.36 10.83 10.55
CA GLU A 22 20.43 10.13 11.26
C GLU A 22 19.83 9.16 12.27
N VAL A 23 20.00 7.87 12.00
CA VAL A 23 19.50 6.79 12.85
C VAL A 23 20.61 6.41 13.82
N GLN A 24 20.55 6.92 15.04
CA GLN A 24 21.55 6.64 16.09
C GLN A 24 21.19 5.40 16.91
N ASN A 25 22.19 4.81 17.58
CA ASN A 25 22.04 3.61 18.39
C ASN A 25 21.35 2.46 17.62
N PHE A 26 21.71 2.24 16.35
CA PHE A 26 21.02 1.33 15.45
C PHE A 26 20.92 -0.09 16.03
N SER A 27 21.97 -0.56 16.69
CA SER A 27 22.03 -1.87 17.35
C SER A 27 20.95 -2.06 18.43
N LYS A 28 20.49 -0.98 19.06
CA LYS A 28 19.46 -0.99 20.11
C LYS A 28 18.05 -0.85 19.57
N LEU A 29 17.88 -0.58 18.26
CA LEU A 29 16.55 -0.55 17.67
C LEU A 29 15.91 -1.93 17.79
N ASN A 30 14.70 -1.94 18.31
CA ASN A 30 13.85 -3.13 18.33
C ASN A 30 13.52 -3.57 16.90
N ASN A 31 12.96 -4.77 16.76
CA ASN A 31 12.63 -5.35 15.45
C ASN A 31 11.44 -4.68 14.76
N PHE A 32 10.80 -3.69 15.39
CA PHE A 32 9.66 -2.97 14.83
C PHE A 32 10.09 -1.85 13.89
N LYS A 33 9.09 -1.24 13.26
CA LYS A 33 9.25 -0.12 12.33
C LYS A 33 9.53 1.19 13.09
N HIS A 34 10.41 2.02 12.54
CA HIS A 34 10.82 3.32 13.10
C HIS A 34 10.52 4.44 12.11
N TYR A 35 10.18 5.61 12.63
CA TYR A 35 9.84 6.78 11.82
C TYR A 35 10.86 7.90 12.05
N SER A 36 11.19 8.64 10.99
CA SER A 36 11.96 9.88 11.09
C SER A 36 11.11 11.03 11.66
N ASP A 37 11.74 12.19 11.87
CA ASP A 37 11.00 13.44 12.00
C ASP A 37 10.18 13.75 10.74
N VAL A 38 9.12 14.53 10.93
CA VAL A 38 8.23 14.97 9.86
C VAL A 38 8.88 16.09 9.06
N PHE A 39 8.82 15.99 7.73
CA PHE A 39 9.17 17.08 6.83
C PHE A 39 7.99 17.39 5.89
N ALA A 40 7.79 18.66 5.56
CA ALA A 40 6.68 19.10 4.73
C ALA A 40 7.17 19.50 3.33
N ILE A 41 6.39 19.14 2.32
CA ILE A 41 6.52 19.69 0.98
C ILE A 41 5.11 19.92 0.44
N ASP A 42 4.85 21.18 0.08
CA ASP A 42 3.50 21.66 -0.21
C ASP A 42 2.56 21.43 1.00
N ASP A 43 1.30 21.06 0.77
CA ASP A 43 0.31 20.80 1.83
C ASP A 43 0.45 19.41 2.49
N TYR A 44 1.46 18.63 2.12
CA TYR A 44 1.64 17.26 2.58
C TYR A 44 2.85 17.13 3.53
N LYS A 45 2.62 16.40 4.62
CA LYS A 45 3.63 16.02 5.60
C LYS A 45 4.10 14.61 5.30
N TRP A 46 5.42 14.42 5.32
CA TRP A 46 6.09 13.19 4.95
C TRP A 46 7.03 12.72 6.05
N GLN A 47 7.27 11.42 6.12
CA GLN A 47 8.25 10.78 6.99
C GLN A 47 8.93 9.63 6.28
N ILE A 48 10.15 9.31 6.69
CA ILE A 48 10.82 8.06 6.34
C ILE A 48 10.37 6.99 7.33
N LEU A 49 10.01 5.82 6.82
CA LEU A 49 9.70 4.61 7.58
C LEU A 49 10.78 3.57 7.35
N LEU A 50 11.39 3.10 8.43
CA LEU A 50 12.49 2.13 8.43
C LEU A 50 12.07 0.83 9.12
N TYR A 51 12.37 -0.30 8.47
CA TYR A 51 12.40 -1.61 9.10
C TYR A 51 13.86 -2.06 9.25
N PRO A 52 14.45 -1.93 10.45
CA PRO A 52 15.89 -2.15 10.66
C PRO A 52 16.30 -3.61 10.50
N ARG A 53 15.34 -4.55 10.65
CA ARG A 53 15.51 -6.00 10.42
C ARG A 53 14.79 -6.49 9.17
N GLY A 54 14.33 -5.56 8.33
CA GLY A 54 13.58 -5.83 7.12
C GLY A 54 12.08 -6.07 7.33
N ASN A 55 11.34 -5.91 6.26
CA ASN A 55 9.90 -6.17 6.22
C ASN A 55 9.65 -7.60 5.68
N ASN A 56 9.80 -8.59 6.56
CA ASN A 56 9.73 -10.03 6.22
C ASN A 56 10.80 -10.50 5.21
N VAL A 57 11.95 -9.81 5.15
CA VAL A 57 13.09 -10.13 4.27
C VAL A 57 14.41 -9.82 4.98
N ASP A 58 15.52 -10.46 4.57
CA ASP A 58 16.86 -10.22 5.12
C ASP A 58 17.57 -8.98 4.52
N PHE A 59 16.80 -7.91 4.29
CA PHE A 59 17.29 -6.65 3.74
C PHE A 59 16.82 -5.49 4.61
N LEU A 60 17.61 -4.42 4.68
CA LEU A 60 17.14 -3.15 5.21
C LEU A 60 16.00 -2.64 4.32
N SER A 61 14.83 -2.38 4.90
CA SER A 61 13.68 -1.87 4.14
C SER A 61 13.37 -0.42 4.55
N VAL A 62 13.16 0.44 3.56
CA VAL A 62 12.95 1.88 3.76
C VAL A 62 11.82 2.37 2.85
N TYR A 63 10.89 3.12 3.40
CA TYR A 63 9.71 3.65 2.72
C TYR A 63 9.55 5.15 3.00
N LEU A 64 8.84 5.82 2.10
CA LEU A 64 8.33 7.16 2.29
C LEU A 64 6.85 7.07 2.64
N VAL A 65 6.38 7.83 3.63
CA VAL A 65 5.01 7.76 4.15
C VAL A 65 4.39 9.15 4.21
N VAL A 66 3.12 9.26 3.85
CA VAL A 66 2.30 10.45 4.10
C VAL A 66 1.78 10.41 5.54
N VAL A 67 2.14 11.41 6.32
CA VAL A 67 1.80 11.52 7.74
C VAL A 67 0.29 11.77 7.90
N GLU A 68 -0.33 11.09 8.87
CA GLU A 68 -1.76 11.21 9.16
C GLU A 68 -2.66 11.02 7.92
N SER A 69 -2.24 10.15 7.01
CA SER A 69 -2.95 9.82 5.76
C SER A 69 -4.43 9.44 5.95
N SER A 70 -4.77 8.87 7.11
CA SER A 70 -6.14 8.51 7.51
C SER A 70 -7.02 9.71 7.87
N LYS A 71 -6.42 10.86 8.22
CA LYS A 71 -7.11 12.13 8.56
C LYS A 71 -7.27 13.06 7.36
N LEU A 72 -6.62 12.75 6.22
CA LEU A 72 -6.74 13.54 5.01
C LEU A 72 -8.14 13.40 4.36
N PRO A 73 -8.60 14.40 3.57
CA PRO A 73 -9.91 14.38 2.96
C PRO A 73 -10.17 13.12 2.11
N PRO A 74 -11.40 12.56 2.12
CA PRO A 74 -11.73 11.45 1.23
C PRO A 74 -11.40 11.76 -0.22
N GLY A 75 -10.76 10.83 -0.92
CA GLY A 75 -10.34 11.02 -2.32
C GLY A 75 -9.01 11.76 -2.50
N TRP A 76 -8.29 12.09 -1.41
CA TRP A 76 -6.96 12.66 -1.54
C TRP A 76 -6.04 11.73 -2.33
N SER A 77 -5.22 12.34 -3.18
CA SER A 77 -4.20 11.66 -3.96
C SER A 77 -3.04 12.60 -4.21
N ARG A 78 -1.82 12.11 -4.07
CA ARG A 78 -0.62 12.91 -4.30
C ARG A 78 0.45 12.13 -5.03
N TYR A 79 0.77 12.57 -6.25
CA TYR A 79 1.93 12.08 -6.98
C TYR A 79 3.23 12.64 -6.38
N ALA A 80 4.21 11.77 -6.19
CA ALA A 80 5.58 12.15 -5.87
C ALA A 80 6.58 11.27 -6.61
N ALA A 81 7.64 11.91 -7.13
CA ALA A 81 8.86 11.24 -7.57
C ALA A 81 9.89 11.39 -6.45
N PHE A 82 10.50 10.29 -5.99
CA PHE A 82 11.42 10.36 -4.87
C PHE A 82 12.53 9.34 -4.93
N SER A 83 13.62 9.65 -4.23
CA SER A 83 14.78 8.78 -4.05
C SER A 83 15.01 8.53 -2.58
N LEU A 84 15.28 7.28 -2.20
CA LEU A 84 15.76 6.91 -0.87
C LEU A 84 17.22 6.46 -0.96
N THR A 85 18.08 7.16 -0.24
CA THR A 85 19.53 6.93 -0.24
C THR A 85 20.02 6.48 1.12
N LEU A 86 20.63 5.29 1.18
CA LEU A 86 21.47 4.91 2.31
C LEU A 86 22.88 5.44 2.06
N VAL A 87 23.31 6.37 2.90
CA VAL A 87 24.60 7.05 2.74
C VAL A 87 25.74 6.13 3.20
N ASN A 88 26.75 6.00 2.36
CA ASN A 88 28.02 5.41 2.75
C ASN A 88 28.90 6.51 3.37
N GLN A 89 29.18 6.39 4.66
CA GLN A 89 29.84 7.42 5.46
C GLN A 89 31.36 7.43 5.28
N LEU A 90 31.95 6.32 4.83
CA LEU A 90 33.38 6.23 4.53
C LEU A 90 33.70 6.67 3.09
N HIS A 91 32.83 6.28 2.16
CA HIS A 91 32.99 6.53 0.72
C HIS A 91 31.67 7.00 0.11
N PRO A 92 31.37 8.32 0.10
CA PRO A 92 30.08 8.85 -0.34
C PRO A 92 29.63 8.40 -1.75
N SER A 93 30.57 8.14 -2.66
CA SER A 93 30.31 7.60 -4.01
C SER A 93 29.70 6.20 -4.02
N ASN A 94 29.84 5.44 -2.93
CA ASN A 94 29.30 4.09 -2.77
C ASN A 94 27.92 4.07 -2.09
N SER A 95 27.32 5.24 -1.85
CA SER A 95 25.97 5.33 -1.29
C SER A 95 24.95 4.61 -2.18
N LYS A 96 24.00 3.90 -1.57
CA LYS A 96 22.96 3.15 -2.30
C LYS A 96 21.74 4.03 -2.43
N THR A 97 21.38 4.41 -3.66
CA THR A 97 20.18 5.20 -3.95
C THR A 97 19.24 4.39 -4.81
N LEU A 98 17.96 4.37 -4.44
CA LEU A 98 16.89 3.81 -5.26
C LEU A 98 15.84 4.90 -5.49
N ASP A 99 15.41 5.03 -6.75
CA ASP A 99 14.47 6.03 -7.22
C ASP A 99 13.14 5.37 -7.60
N THR A 100 12.03 6.03 -7.32
CA THR A 100 10.70 5.56 -7.71
C THR A 100 9.72 6.72 -7.83
N GLU A 101 8.56 6.44 -8.41
CA GLU A 101 7.45 7.37 -8.53
C GLU A 101 6.20 6.66 -8.03
N HIS A 102 5.37 7.38 -7.28
CA HIS A 102 4.13 6.81 -6.74
C HIS A 102 3.04 7.85 -6.61
N VAL A 103 1.80 7.38 -6.70
CA VAL A 103 0.61 8.15 -6.38
C VAL A 103 0.13 7.69 -5.02
N PHE A 104 0.42 8.49 -3.99
CA PHE A 104 0.02 8.23 -2.62
C PHE A 104 -1.46 8.51 -2.47
N ASP A 105 -2.20 7.60 -1.84
CA ASP A 105 -3.61 7.74 -1.54
C ASP A 105 -3.96 7.00 -0.24
N LYS A 106 -5.25 6.92 0.09
CA LYS A 106 -5.74 6.24 1.29
C LYS A 106 -5.36 4.74 1.36
N ARG A 107 -5.13 4.07 0.23
CA ARG A 107 -4.80 2.64 0.13
C ARG A 107 -3.30 2.39 0.05
N GLY A 108 -2.56 3.32 -0.55
CA GLY A 108 -1.10 3.32 -0.65
C GLY A 108 -0.52 4.59 -0.03
N SER A 109 -0.66 4.73 1.30
CA SER A 109 -0.12 5.91 2.00
C SER A 109 1.39 5.86 2.22
N ASP A 110 2.00 4.70 1.96
CA ASP A 110 3.43 4.45 2.01
C ASP A 110 3.91 3.73 0.74
N TRP A 111 5.13 4.04 0.33
CA TRP A 111 5.77 3.40 -0.82
C TRP A 111 7.30 3.48 -0.70
N GLY A 112 8.01 2.48 -1.23
CA GLY A 112 9.47 2.44 -1.14
C GLY A 112 10.05 1.08 -1.45
N PHE A 113 11.11 0.72 -0.73
CA PHE A 113 11.96 -0.41 -1.09
C PHE A 113 12.07 -1.41 0.06
N THR A 114 11.48 -2.58 -0.15
CA THR A 114 11.62 -3.74 0.76
C THR A 114 13.06 -4.26 0.79
N SER A 115 13.83 -4.07 -0.29
CA SER A 115 15.20 -4.59 -0.43
C SER A 115 16.20 -3.49 -0.81
N LEU A 116 16.55 -2.60 0.12
CA LEU A 116 17.52 -1.52 -0.15
C LEU A 116 18.98 -2.03 -0.14
N ILE A 117 19.33 -2.82 0.86
CA ILE A 117 20.65 -3.45 1.01
C ILE A 117 20.52 -4.73 1.86
N PRO A 118 21.25 -5.82 1.56
CA PRO A 118 21.27 -7.00 2.43
C PRO A 118 21.74 -6.63 3.84
N LEU A 119 21.10 -7.19 4.88
CA LEU A 119 21.50 -6.92 6.26
C LEU A 119 22.95 -7.34 6.56
N SER A 120 23.43 -8.38 5.89
CA SER A 120 24.82 -8.84 5.96
C SER A 120 25.83 -7.81 5.43
N GLU A 121 25.50 -7.11 4.34
CA GLU A 121 26.33 -6.03 3.80
C GLU A 121 26.19 -4.75 4.63
N PHE A 122 24.98 -4.46 5.11
CA PHE A 122 24.72 -3.27 5.92
C PHE A 122 25.48 -3.29 7.26
N GLY A 123 25.50 -4.44 7.94
CA GLY A 123 26.16 -4.60 9.24
C GLY A 123 27.68 -4.76 9.17
N ASP A 124 28.26 -4.92 7.98
CA ASP A 124 29.70 -5.02 7.80
C ASP A 124 30.36 -3.64 7.98
N SER A 125 31.09 -3.48 9.07
CA SER A 125 31.83 -2.24 9.40
C SER A 125 32.78 -1.78 8.28
N GLY A 126 33.29 -2.70 7.45
CA GLY A 126 34.16 -2.38 6.32
C GLY A 126 33.41 -1.79 5.11
N LYS A 127 32.07 -1.92 5.07
CA LYS A 127 31.24 -1.38 3.98
C LYS A 127 30.88 0.09 4.18
N GLY A 128 30.92 0.59 5.42
CA GLY A 128 30.79 2.03 5.72
C GLY A 128 29.35 2.57 5.74
N TYR A 129 28.32 1.73 5.75
CA TYR A 129 26.92 2.18 5.87
C TYR A 129 26.49 2.39 7.33
N LEU A 130 26.98 1.55 8.24
CA LEU A 130 26.80 1.66 9.68
C LEU A 130 28.13 2.02 10.33
N VAL A 131 28.28 3.27 10.79
CA VAL A 131 29.51 3.80 11.40
C VAL A 131 29.16 4.35 12.77
N ASN A 132 29.91 3.95 13.81
CA ASN A 132 29.65 4.33 15.20
C ASN A 132 28.20 4.06 15.65
N ASP A 133 27.65 2.90 15.25
CA ASP A 133 26.27 2.49 15.52
C ASP A 133 25.22 3.50 15.01
N MET A 134 25.56 4.24 13.95
CA MET A 134 24.70 5.21 13.29
C MET A 134 24.68 4.98 11.78
N CYS A 135 23.50 5.05 11.17
CA CYS A 135 23.34 5.11 9.72
C CYS A 135 22.58 6.38 9.29
N ILE A 136 22.77 6.80 8.05
CA ILE A 136 22.14 8.02 7.52
C ILE A 136 21.30 7.64 6.30
N ILE A 137 20.01 7.96 6.36
CA ILE A 137 19.05 7.73 5.29
C ILE A 137 18.57 9.09 4.79
N ARG A 138 18.70 9.34 3.47
CA ARG A 138 18.22 10.56 2.83
C ARG A 138 17.02 10.29 1.95
N ALA A 139 16.06 11.19 1.97
CA ALA A 139 14.92 11.22 1.08
C ALA A 139 14.95 12.50 0.25
N LYS A 140 15.03 12.36 -1.08
CA LYS A 140 14.76 13.48 -1.99
C LYS A 140 13.37 13.28 -2.57
N VAL A 141 12.46 14.20 -2.31
CA VAL A 141 11.05 14.08 -2.72
C VAL A 141 10.71 15.25 -3.60
N ALA A 142 10.15 14.99 -4.79
CA ALA A 142 9.70 15.99 -5.73
C ALA A 142 8.20 15.82 -6.03
N VAL A 143 7.45 16.92 -5.96
CA VAL A 143 6.01 16.97 -6.19
C VAL A 143 5.68 18.11 -7.15
N SER A 144 4.63 17.95 -7.96
CA SER A 144 4.15 19.02 -8.85
C SER A 144 3.38 20.08 -8.05
N LYS A 145 3.67 21.37 -8.27
CA LYS A 145 2.87 22.50 -7.72
C LYS A 145 1.51 22.65 -8.38
N ALA A 146 1.27 22.02 -9.52
CA ALA A 146 -0.04 22.09 -10.14
C ALA A 146 -1.03 21.44 -9.18
N GLU A 147 -1.82 22.27 -8.49
CA GLU A 147 -3.10 21.87 -7.92
C GLU A 147 -3.77 20.98 -8.95
N ILE A 148 -4.19 19.78 -8.55
CA ILE A 148 -5.24 19.10 -9.30
C ILE A 148 -6.48 19.95 -9.06
N ASN A 149 -6.55 21.09 -9.75
CA ASN A 149 -7.74 21.90 -9.86
C ASN A 149 -8.73 21.00 -10.59
N ILE A 150 -9.69 20.50 -9.82
CA ILE A 150 -10.86 19.80 -10.33
C ILE A 150 -11.60 20.82 -11.19
N LEU A 151 -11.30 20.84 -12.48
CA LEU A 151 -12.03 21.64 -13.46
C LEU A 151 -13.32 20.91 -13.79
N GLU A 152 -14.31 21.04 -12.90
CA GLU A 152 -15.70 21.09 -13.33
C GLU A 152 -15.88 22.40 -14.14
N HIS A 153 -15.82 22.32 -15.47
CA HIS A 153 -16.85 22.87 -16.35
C HIS A 153 -16.45 22.83 -17.84
N ASN A 154 -17.39 22.28 -18.60
CA ASN A 154 -17.77 22.61 -19.99
C ASN A 154 -16.95 22.04 -21.15
N ALA A 155 -17.56 21.00 -21.71
CA ALA A 155 -17.68 20.58 -23.09
C ALA A 155 -17.14 21.50 -24.22
N SER A 156 -16.74 20.80 -25.29
CA SER A 156 -16.69 21.27 -26.68
C SER A 156 -15.43 22.01 -27.11
N SER A 157 -14.40 21.26 -27.53
CA SER A 157 -13.67 21.61 -28.74
C SER A 157 -12.90 20.41 -29.30
N SER A 158 -13.21 20.09 -30.55
CA SER A 158 -12.60 19.08 -31.41
C SER A 158 -11.25 19.54 -31.96
N ALA A 159 -10.18 18.78 -31.74
CA ALA A 159 -9.03 18.72 -32.67
C ALA A 159 -8.19 17.44 -32.44
N PRO A 160 -7.61 16.84 -33.50
CA PRO A 160 -7.04 15.49 -33.44
C PRO A 160 -5.59 15.49 -32.92
N ILE A 161 -5.31 14.61 -31.96
CA ILE A 161 -3.96 14.44 -31.42
C ILE A 161 -3.21 13.39 -32.23
N LYS A 162 -2.25 13.84 -33.06
CA LYS A 162 -1.13 13.01 -33.49
C LYS A 162 -0.03 13.07 -32.43
N HIS A 163 0.45 11.89 -32.03
CA HIS A 163 1.68 11.59 -31.28
C HIS A 163 2.06 12.51 -30.10
N LEU A 164 1.80 12.08 -28.86
CA LEU A 164 2.63 12.50 -27.72
C LEU A 164 2.62 11.46 -26.57
N ASN A 165 3.80 11.29 -25.97
CA ASN A 165 4.33 10.18 -25.18
C ASN A 165 3.60 9.79 -23.87
N LYS A 166 3.80 8.51 -23.50
CA LYS A 166 3.83 7.76 -22.21
C LYS A 166 3.47 8.41 -20.85
N LYS A 167 3.41 9.75 -20.71
CA LYS A 167 2.96 10.49 -19.51
C LYS A 167 1.44 10.45 -19.27
N ARG A 168 0.63 9.95 -20.20
CA ARG A 168 -0.84 10.05 -20.13
C ARG A 168 -1.55 8.89 -19.40
N ARG A 169 -0.87 7.75 -19.20
CA ARG A 169 -1.49 6.55 -18.58
C ARG A 169 -1.84 6.72 -17.10
N VAL A 170 -1.16 7.63 -16.38
CA VAL A 170 -1.43 7.88 -14.96
C VAL A 170 -2.63 8.84 -14.80
N LEU A 171 -2.77 9.81 -15.71
CA LEU A 171 -3.92 10.72 -15.74
C LEU A 171 -5.23 9.98 -16.07
N ASP A 172 -5.19 9.01 -16.97
CA ASP A 172 -6.37 8.19 -17.30
C ASP A 172 -6.82 7.30 -16.12
N TYR A 173 -5.90 6.94 -15.21
CA TYR A 173 -6.21 6.19 -13.99
C TYR A 173 -6.87 7.08 -12.91
N VAL A 174 -6.43 8.32 -12.78
CA VAL A 174 -7.01 9.31 -11.84
C VAL A 174 -8.41 9.74 -12.29
N LEU A 175 -8.63 9.89 -13.61
CA LEU A 175 -9.94 10.23 -14.17
C LEU A 175 -10.99 9.10 -14.00
N ALA A 176 -10.56 7.84 -13.87
CA ALA A 176 -11.47 6.70 -13.69
C ALA A 176 -12.02 6.53 -12.25
N ILE A 177 -11.42 7.21 -11.25
CA ILE A 177 -11.76 7.02 -9.82
C ILE A 177 -12.76 8.08 -9.31
N ASN A 178 -12.91 9.22 -9.99
CA ASN A 178 -13.74 10.34 -9.52
C ASN A 178 -15.26 10.21 -9.78
N ASP A 179 -15.74 9.15 -10.46
CA ASP A 179 -17.14 9.04 -10.89
C ASP A 179 -18.03 8.13 -10.01
N LEU A 180 -17.61 7.84 -8.77
CA LEU A 180 -18.42 7.10 -7.80
C LEU A 180 -18.84 8.01 -6.66
N THR A 181 -19.92 8.75 -6.86
CA THR A 181 -20.66 9.41 -5.77
C THR A 181 -21.19 8.35 -4.81
N TYR A 182 -20.56 8.21 -3.65
CA TYR A 182 -21.13 7.50 -2.50
C TYR A 182 -21.07 8.41 -1.28
N ALA A 183 -22.23 8.92 -0.88
CA ALA A 183 -22.38 9.63 0.38
C ALA A 183 -22.21 8.64 1.54
N PRO A 184 -21.29 8.86 2.50
CA PRO A 184 -21.18 8.02 3.68
C PRO A 184 -22.23 8.43 4.73
N PRO A 185 -22.75 7.48 5.54
CA PRO A 185 -23.51 7.81 6.73
C PRO A 185 -22.60 8.54 7.75
N GLY A 186 -23.20 9.46 8.50
CA GLY A 186 -22.49 10.35 9.44
C GLY A 186 -21.60 9.64 10.46
N PRO A 187 -20.63 10.37 11.05
CA PRO A 187 -19.60 9.79 11.89
C PRO A 187 -20.21 9.16 13.16
N PRO A 188 -19.72 7.99 13.61
CA PRO A 188 -19.96 7.56 14.98
C PRO A 188 -19.25 8.53 15.92
N ILE A 189 -19.97 8.97 16.94
CA ILE A 189 -19.46 9.76 18.06
C ILE A 189 -18.27 9.03 18.68
N VAL A 190 -17.08 9.60 18.52
CA VAL A 190 -15.87 9.19 19.23
C VAL A 190 -16.06 9.58 20.69
N LYS A 191 -16.08 8.59 21.58
CA LYS A 191 -15.73 8.83 22.98
C LYS A 191 -14.21 8.92 23.05
N GLU A 192 -13.72 9.99 23.68
CA GLU A 192 -12.32 10.19 24.03
C GLU A 192 -11.75 9.00 24.82
N PRO A 193 -10.41 8.81 24.79
CA PRO A 193 -9.75 7.72 25.50
C PRO A 193 -9.79 8.01 27.00
N GLU A 194 -10.82 7.50 27.67
CA GLU A 194 -10.80 7.42 29.13
C GLU A 194 -9.91 6.25 29.55
N ASP A 195 -8.76 6.68 30.09
CA ASP A 195 -8.13 6.20 31.30
C ASP A 195 -7.55 4.79 31.34
N MET A 196 -6.40 4.71 32.00
CA MET A 196 -5.75 3.47 32.37
C MET A 196 -6.72 2.63 33.20
N SER A 197 -7.29 1.60 32.59
CA SER A 197 -7.76 0.45 33.35
C SER A 197 -6.87 -0.73 32.99
N SER A 198 -6.13 -1.18 33.99
CA SER A 198 -5.68 -2.56 34.11
C SER A 198 -6.74 -3.53 33.57
N PRO A 199 -6.35 -4.68 32.98
CA PRO A 199 -7.32 -5.70 32.60
C PRO A 199 -8.22 -6.02 33.80
N PRO A 200 -9.53 -6.30 33.58
CA PRO A 200 -10.37 -6.80 34.66
C PRO A 200 -9.65 -8.02 35.22
N ALA A 201 -9.39 -8.02 36.54
CA ALA A 201 -8.53 -8.99 37.21
C ALA A 201 -8.81 -10.38 36.64
N ALA A 202 -7.88 -10.89 35.81
CA ALA A 202 -8.07 -12.18 35.17
C ALA A 202 -8.31 -13.18 36.30
N GLU A 203 -9.45 -13.88 36.28
CA GLU A 203 -9.72 -14.91 37.28
C GLU A 203 -8.61 -15.94 37.16
N LEU A 204 -7.67 -15.93 38.12
CA LEU A 204 -6.57 -16.86 38.16
C LEU A 204 -6.99 -18.09 38.96
N GLU A 205 -6.73 -19.26 38.41
CA GLU A 205 -7.01 -20.55 39.03
C GLU A 205 -5.70 -21.31 39.23
N ASP A 206 -5.61 -22.09 40.32
CA ASP A 206 -4.43 -22.91 40.58
C ASP A 206 -4.38 -24.07 39.58
N PHE A 207 -3.33 -24.08 38.75
CA PHE A 207 -3.15 -25.12 37.75
C PHE A 207 -2.30 -26.25 38.32
N ARG A 208 -2.93 -27.30 38.88
CA ARG A 208 -2.27 -28.52 39.38
C ARG A 208 -1.13 -28.24 40.40
N GLY A 209 -1.22 -27.19 41.21
CA GLY A 209 -0.17 -26.78 42.14
C GLY A 209 1.09 -26.19 41.47
N LEU A 210 1.02 -25.84 40.19
CA LEU A 210 2.13 -25.33 39.37
C LEU A 210 2.12 -23.80 39.22
N GLY A 211 1.11 -23.11 39.77
CA GLY A 211 1.00 -21.65 39.73
C GLY A 211 -0.41 -21.17 39.43
N LYS A 212 -0.63 -19.86 39.54
CA LYS A 212 -1.92 -19.21 39.28
C LYS A 212 -1.98 -18.74 37.83
N ILE A 213 -2.88 -19.33 37.04
CA ILE A 213 -2.96 -19.07 35.59
C ILE A 213 -4.37 -18.60 35.23
N GLU A 214 -4.49 -17.79 34.19
CA GLU A 214 -5.79 -17.35 33.68
C GLU A 214 -6.72 -18.56 33.44
N LYS A 215 -7.91 -18.50 34.04
CA LYS A 215 -8.93 -19.55 33.97
C LYS A 215 -9.33 -19.95 32.54
N ALA A 216 -9.24 -19.01 31.60
CA ALA A 216 -9.48 -19.29 30.17
C ALA A 216 -8.46 -20.28 29.58
N PHE A 217 -7.26 -20.37 30.15
CA PHE A 217 -6.20 -21.26 29.68
C PHE A 217 -6.29 -22.64 30.33
N VAL A 218 -6.82 -22.76 31.55
CA VAL A 218 -6.84 -24.01 32.33
C VAL A 218 -7.43 -25.19 31.55
N PRO A 219 -8.60 -25.11 30.90
CA PRO A 219 -9.13 -26.23 30.11
C PRO A 219 -8.24 -26.61 28.92
N LEU A 220 -7.56 -25.64 28.31
CA LEU A 220 -6.67 -25.86 27.16
C LEU A 220 -5.38 -26.51 27.59
N LEU A 221 -4.82 -26.05 28.71
CA LEU A 221 -3.61 -26.58 29.30
C LEU A 221 -3.85 -27.99 29.84
N ASP A 222 -5.01 -28.26 30.44
CA ASP A 222 -5.38 -29.62 30.90
C ASP A 222 -5.50 -30.61 29.74
N GLU A 223 -6.15 -30.18 28.65
CA GLU A 223 -6.24 -30.97 27.43
C GLU A 223 -4.83 -31.28 26.91
N VAL A 224 -4.01 -30.26 26.65
CA VAL A 224 -2.66 -30.40 26.11
C VAL A 224 -1.72 -31.20 27.01
N CYS A 225 -1.76 -31.00 28.34
CA CYS A 225 -0.94 -31.77 29.28
C CYS A 225 -1.35 -33.23 29.38
N SER A 226 -2.60 -33.58 29.03
CA SER A 226 -3.05 -34.97 28.94
C SER A 226 -2.45 -35.68 27.72
N TRP A 227 -2.27 -34.97 26.60
CA TRP A 227 -1.61 -35.48 25.39
C TRP A 227 -0.09 -35.46 25.48
N HIS A 228 0.47 -34.50 26.23
CA HIS A 228 1.92 -34.27 26.35
C HIS A 228 2.35 -34.15 27.82
N PRO A 229 2.47 -35.28 28.55
CA PRO A 229 2.86 -35.28 29.97
C PRO A 229 4.23 -34.62 30.24
N SER A 230 5.13 -34.64 29.25
CA SER A 230 6.47 -34.03 29.30
C SER A 230 6.44 -32.53 29.63
N LEU A 231 5.36 -31.83 29.28
CA LEU A 231 5.17 -30.40 29.58
C LEU A 231 5.12 -30.13 31.09
N THR A 232 4.48 -31.01 31.85
CA THR A 232 4.42 -30.90 33.32
C THR A 232 5.68 -31.43 34.00
N GLU A 233 6.32 -32.43 33.40
CA GLU A 233 7.52 -33.05 33.95
C GLU A 233 8.75 -32.13 33.88
N CYS A 234 8.92 -31.40 32.76
CA CYS A 234 10.05 -30.50 32.56
C CYS A 234 10.07 -29.30 33.55
N GLN A 235 8.93 -28.94 34.12
CA GLN A 235 8.79 -27.81 35.04
C GLN A 235 8.71 -28.21 36.52
N ARG A 236 8.60 -29.50 36.85
CA ARG A 236 8.40 -29.99 38.24
C ARG A 236 9.53 -29.62 39.21
N LYS A 237 10.74 -29.35 38.71
CA LYS A 237 11.92 -28.96 39.50
C LYS A 237 12.17 -27.45 39.55
N ARG A 238 11.27 -26.64 38.97
CA ARG A 238 11.41 -25.18 38.88
C ARG A 238 10.63 -24.47 39.98
N SER A 239 10.91 -23.18 40.18
CA SER A 239 10.17 -22.37 41.15
C SER A 239 8.73 -22.15 40.68
N CYS A 240 7.80 -21.98 41.63
CA CYS A 240 6.39 -21.70 41.34
C CYS A 240 6.23 -20.49 40.39
N MET A 241 6.96 -19.40 40.64
CA MET A 241 6.97 -18.21 39.78
C MET A 241 7.39 -18.50 38.33
N PHE A 242 8.39 -19.37 38.14
CA PHE A 242 8.87 -19.71 36.80
C PHE A 242 7.85 -20.58 36.05
N THR A 243 7.26 -21.54 36.76
CA THR A 243 6.26 -22.45 36.21
C THR A 243 4.97 -21.71 35.83
N GLU A 244 4.54 -20.74 36.63
CA GLU A 244 3.41 -19.86 36.34
C GLU A 244 3.60 -19.09 35.02
N TRP A 245 4.78 -18.49 34.84
CA TRP A 245 5.11 -17.77 33.60
C TRP A 245 5.20 -18.72 32.40
N ALA A 246 5.77 -19.91 32.57
CA ALA A 246 5.90 -20.89 31.50
C ALA A 246 4.54 -21.36 30.98
N PHE A 247 3.61 -21.70 31.87
CA PHE A 247 2.28 -22.16 31.45
C PHE A 247 1.36 -21.02 31.03
N THR A 248 1.58 -19.80 31.52
CA THR A 248 0.92 -18.60 31.00
C THR A 248 1.38 -18.31 29.57
N ALA A 249 2.69 -18.40 29.29
CA ALA A 249 3.24 -18.27 27.94
C ALA A 249 2.71 -19.38 27.01
N LEU A 250 2.49 -20.60 27.50
CA LEU A 250 1.90 -21.69 26.72
C LEU A 250 0.40 -21.48 26.45
N GLY A 251 -0.34 -20.97 27.44
CA GLY A 251 -1.78 -20.75 27.36
C GLY A 251 -2.16 -19.69 26.32
N ARG A 252 -1.33 -18.66 26.14
CA ARG A 252 -1.62 -17.53 25.24
C ARG A 252 -1.71 -17.92 23.75
N PRO A 253 -0.72 -18.58 23.12
CA PRO A 253 -0.84 -19.06 21.74
C PRO A 253 -2.00 -20.04 21.55
N LEU A 254 -2.21 -20.95 22.51
CA LEU A 254 -3.29 -21.94 22.44
C LEU A 254 -4.67 -21.28 22.45
N HIS A 255 -4.87 -20.33 23.36
CA HIS A 255 -6.09 -19.56 23.44
C HIS A 255 -6.28 -18.69 22.18
N PHE A 256 -5.21 -18.04 21.71
CA PHE A 256 -5.23 -17.24 20.49
C PHE A 256 -5.71 -18.06 19.28
N MET A 257 -5.08 -19.22 19.05
CA MET A 257 -5.43 -20.09 17.92
C MET A 257 -6.84 -20.69 18.04
N LYS A 258 -7.35 -20.93 19.26
CA LYS A 258 -8.69 -21.49 19.47
C LYS A 258 -9.80 -20.45 19.32
N THR A 259 -9.51 -19.18 19.62
CA THR A 259 -10.52 -18.10 19.60
C THR A 259 -10.54 -17.30 18.30
N LYS A 260 -9.41 -17.19 17.60
CA LYS A 260 -9.32 -16.44 16.34
C LYS A 260 -9.85 -17.26 15.16
N LYS A 261 -10.69 -16.63 14.34
CA LYS A 261 -11.16 -17.21 13.08
C LYS A 261 -10.23 -16.81 11.95
N VAL A 262 -10.22 -17.59 10.87
CA VAL A 262 -9.41 -17.35 9.65
C VAL A 262 -9.59 -15.93 9.10
N LYS A 263 -10.83 -15.41 9.08
CA LYS A 263 -11.14 -14.06 8.61
C LYS A 263 -10.58 -12.93 9.48
N ASP A 264 -10.25 -13.23 10.73
CA ASP A 264 -9.77 -12.28 11.74
C ASP A 264 -8.23 -12.39 11.91
N MET A 265 -7.57 -13.21 11.07
CA MET A 265 -6.11 -13.28 10.94
C MET A 265 -5.62 -12.18 10.00
N THR A 266 -5.52 -10.96 10.55
CA THR A 266 -4.85 -9.81 9.92
C THR A 266 -3.33 -9.85 10.15
N ASP A 267 -2.58 -8.94 9.53
CA ASP A 267 -1.14 -8.77 9.78
C ASP A 267 -0.83 -8.59 11.27
N ASP A 268 -1.55 -7.69 11.95
CA ASP A 268 -1.38 -7.45 13.39
C ASP A 268 -1.66 -8.70 14.22
N ALA A 269 -2.66 -9.51 13.83
CA ALA A 269 -2.97 -10.77 14.51
C ALA A 269 -1.86 -11.82 14.28
N CYS A 270 -1.25 -11.84 13.09
CA CYS A 270 -0.11 -12.71 12.81
C CYS A 270 1.12 -12.29 13.60
N GLU A 271 1.41 -10.99 13.70
CA GLU A 271 2.52 -10.48 14.50
C GLU A 271 2.31 -10.76 15.99
N GLN A 272 1.09 -10.61 16.50
CA GLN A 272 0.76 -11.03 17.87
C GLN A 272 1.02 -12.53 18.08
N LEU A 273 0.60 -13.38 17.16
CA LEU A 273 0.83 -14.83 17.27
C LEU A 273 2.32 -15.19 17.21
N LYS A 274 3.12 -14.50 16.37
CA LYS A 274 4.58 -14.67 16.32
C LYS A 274 5.24 -14.30 17.65
N LEU A 275 4.89 -13.15 18.22
CA LEU A 275 5.43 -12.70 19.51
C LEU A 275 5.10 -13.70 20.63
N LEU A 276 3.85 -14.16 20.69
CA LEU A 276 3.44 -15.17 21.68
C LEU A 276 4.18 -16.50 21.50
N TRP A 277 4.52 -16.87 20.27
CA TRP A 277 5.30 -18.06 19.96
C TRP A 277 6.77 -17.93 20.38
N GLU A 278 7.41 -16.80 20.08
CA GLU A 278 8.79 -16.50 20.51
C GLU A 278 8.92 -16.46 22.05
N GLU A 279 7.94 -15.86 22.74
CA GLU A 279 7.84 -15.89 24.20
C GLU A 279 7.80 -17.33 24.74
N LEU A 280 7.04 -18.21 24.09
CA LEU A 280 6.89 -19.60 24.49
C LEU A 280 8.17 -20.43 24.27
N GLU A 281 8.88 -20.20 23.16
CA GLU A 281 10.13 -20.90 22.85
C GLU A 281 11.22 -20.67 23.91
N ALA A 282 11.20 -19.50 24.57
CA ALA A 282 12.14 -19.17 25.65
C ALA A 282 12.04 -20.12 26.87
N PHE A 283 10.89 -20.78 27.07
CA PHE A 283 10.65 -21.70 28.19
C PHE A 283 11.10 -23.16 27.92
N LYS A 284 11.66 -23.43 26.73
CA LYS A 284 12.25 -24.74 26.35
C LYS A 284 11.30 -25.93 26.45
N PHE A 285 10.02 -25.72 26.13
CA PHE A 285 9.07 -26.82 25.96
C PHE A 285 9.40 -27.63 24.71
N ASP A 286 8.99 -28.90 24.68
CA ASP A 286 8.90 -29.66 23.44
C ASP A 286 7.62 -29.26 22.70
N LEU A 287 7.77 -28.41 21.68
CA LEU A 287 6.68 -27.78 20.94
C LEU A 287 6.51 -28.35 19.53
N ALA A 288 7.16 -29.48 19.21
CA ALA A 288 7.13 -30.09 17.88
C ALA A 288 5.71 -30.39 17.38
N TRP A 289 4.78 -30.64 18.29
CA TRP A 289 3.36 -30.90 18.01
C TRP A 289 2.56 -29.63 17.69
N LEU A 290 2.97 -28.47 18.23
CA LEU A 290 2.24 -27.20 18.09
C LEU A 290 2.76 -26.36 16.92
N ALA A 291 4.05 -26.47 16.59
CA ALA A 291 4.70 -25.69 15.53
C ALA A 291 3.98 -25.80 14.16
N PRO A 292 3.54 -26.98 13.67
CA PRO A 292 2.82 -27.06 12.40
C PRO A 292 1.45 -26.39 12.42
N GLY A 293 0.82 -26.25 13.59
CA GLY A 293 -0.44 -25.55 13.77
C GLY A 293 -0.26 -24.04 13.71
N VAL A 294 0.76 -23.53 14.39
CA VAL A 294 1.13 -22.11 14.42
C VAL A 294 1.52 -21.63 13.01
N GLN A 295 2.37 -22.39 12.31
CA GLN A 295 2.78 -22.05 10.95
C GLN A 295 1.58 -21.99 9.99
N ARG A 296 0.65 -22.96 10.09
CA ARG A 296 -0.59 -22.94 9.30
C ARG A 296 -1.43 -21.70 9.58
N ALA A 297 -1.54 -21.26 10.84
CA ALA A 297 -2.27 -20.05 11.19
C ALA A 297 -1.61 -18.79 10.59
N LEU A 298 -0.28 -18.71 10.60
CA LEU A 298 0.47 -17.59 10.00
C LEU A 298 0.33 -17.55 8.47
N ASP A 299 0.32 -18.71 7.80
CA ASP A 299 0.16 -18.77 6.35
C ASP A 299 -1.27 -18.48 5.87
N MET A 300 -2.28 -18.63 6.74
CA MET A 300 -3.67 -18.31 6.40
C MET A 300 -3.88 -16.82 6.09
N ASN A 301 -3.11 -15.90 6.67
CA ASN A 301 -3.21 -14.48 6.34
C ASN A 301 -2.88 -14.20 4.87
N LYS A 302 -1.83 -14.85 4.33
CA LYS A 302 -1.48 -14.75 2.89
C LYS A 302 -2.64 -15.19 1.98
N ILE A 303 -3.40 -16.20 2.41
CA ILE A 303 -4.58 -16.69 1.68
C ILE A 303 -5.73 -15.68 1.75
N VAL A 304 -5.98 -15.09 2.91
CA VAL A 304 -7.02 -14.07 3.11
C VAL A 304 -6.73 -12.81 2.29
N GLU A 305 -5.49 -12.33 2.29
CA GLU A 305 -5.06 -11.22 1.44
C GLU A 305 -5.23 -11.52 -0.05
N SER A 306 -4.81 -12.71 -0.48
CA SER A 306 -4.93 -13.16 -1.87
C SER A 306 -6.39 -13.23 -2.31
N ALA A 307 -7.28 -13.71 -1.43
CA ALA A 307 -8.73 -13.70 -1.67
C ALA A 307 -9.30 -12.27 -1.75
N GLY A 308 -8.78 -11.35 -0.94
CA GLY A 308 -9.11 -9.92 -1.02
C GLY A 308 -8.73 -9.31 -2.37
N LYS A 309 -7.49 -9.52 -2.82
CA LYS A 309 -6.99 -9.09 -4.13
C LYS A 309 -7.83 -9.66 -5.29
N LEU A 310 -8.21 -10.94 -5.19
CA LEU A 310 -9.03 -11.62 -6.20
C LEU A 310 -10.43 -11.00 -6.36
N LYS A 311 -11.06 -10.55 -5.26
CA LYS A 311 -12.35 -9.85 -5.31
C LYS A 311 -12.27 -8.50 -6.05
N TRP A 312 -11.19 -7.75 -5.88
CA TRP A 312 -10.99 -6.48 -6.57
C TRP A 312 -10.69 -6.67 -8.05
N LEU A 313 -9.77 -7.59 -8.39
CA LEU A 313 -9.47 -7.94 -9.77
C LEU A 313 -10.72 -8.39 -10.54
N ARG A 314 -11.62 -9.13 -9.87
CA ARG A 314 -12.90 -9.51 -10.47
C ARG A 314 -13.78 -8.30 -10.78
N LYS A 315 -13.88 -7.32 -9.88
CA LYS A 315 -14.64 -6.08 -10.14
C LYS A 315 -14.04 -5.27 -11.29
N ASP A 316 -12.72 -5.18 -11.38
CA ASP A 316 -12.05 -4.46 -12.47
C ASP A 316 -12.29 -5.14 -13.82
N VAL A 317 -12.23 -6.47 -13.86
CA VAL A 317 -12.57 -7.25 -15.06
C VAL A 317 -14.03 -7.01 -15.48
N ASP A 318 -14.97 -7.01 -14.55
CA ASP A 318 -16.40 -6.77 -14.84
C ASP A 318 -16.63 -5.34 -15.37
N ALA A 319 -15.92 -4.34 -14.82
CA ALA A 319 -15.97 -2.96 -15.27
C ALA A 319 -15.41 -2.80 -16.70
N LEU A 320 -14.24 -3.38 -16.97
CA LEU A 320 -13.62 -3.36 -18.30
C LEU A 320 -14.48 -4.07 -19.34
N GLN A 321 -15.13 -5.18 -18.97
CA GLN A 321 -16.08 -5.87 -19.85
C GLN A 321 -17.28 -4.98 -20.19
N THR A 322 -17.79 -4.23 -19.22
CA THR A 322 -18.91 -3.30 -19.42
C THR A 322 -18.52 -2.15 -20.34
N GLN A 323 -17.34 -1.56 -20.14
CA GLN A 323 -16.81 -0.52 -21.01
C GLN A 323 -16.58 -1.02 -22.44
N THR A 324 -16.04 -2.23 -22.59
CA THR A 324 -15.84 -2.87 -23.90
C THR A 324 -17.16 -3.04 -24.65
N LYS A 325 -18.24 -3.44 -23.96
CA LYS A 325 -19.58 -3.53 -24.56
C LYS A 325 -20.09 -2.17 -25.01
N ARG A 326 -19.93 -1.12 -24.20
CA ARG A 326 -20.34 0.25 -24.56
C ARG A 326 -19.62 0.74 -25.82
N LEU A 327 -18.28 0.64 -25.84
CA LEU A 327 -17.48 1.11 -26.97
C LEU A 327 -17.82 0.37 -28.28
N ARG A 328 -18.16 -0.92 -28.21
CA ARG A 328 -18.63 -1.67 -29.39
C ARG A 328 -19.96 -1.12 -29.93
N THR A 329 -20.88 -0.74 -29.05
CA THR A 329 -22.15 -0.13 -29.48
C THR A 329 -21.92 1.24 -30.10
N GLU A 330 -21.08 2.08 -29.49
CA GLU A 330 -20.73 3.40 -30.03
C GLU A 330 -20.04 3.31 -31.40
N LEU A 331 -19.14 2.33 -31.57
CA LEU A 331 -18.50 2.05 -32.85
C LEU A 331 -19.51 1.69 -33.93
N ALA A 332 -20.46 0.79 -33.63
CA ALA A 332 -21.49 0.39 -34.59
C ALA A 332 -22.39 1.58 -35.01
N VAL A 333 -22.69 2.50 -34.09
CA VAL A 333 -23.43 3.74 -34.41
C VAL A 333 -22.60 4.65 -35.31
N ALA A 334 -21.31 4.83 -35.02
CA ALA A 334 -20.43 5.65 -35.86
C ALA A 334 -20.27 5.09 -37.27
N GLU A 335 -20.14 3.76 -37.39
CA GLU A 335 -20.08 3.05 -38.68
C GLU A 335 -21.35 3.27 -39.50
N ALA A 336 -22.54 3.13 -38.88
CA ALA A 336 -23.82 3.37 -39.56
C ALA A 336 -23.98 4.83 -40.02
N ASN A 337 -23.52 5.80 -39.22
CA ASN A 337 -23.56 7.21 -39.59
C ASN A 337 -22.61 7.52 -40.76
N LEU A 338 -21.43 6.89 -40.79
CA LEU A 338 -20.50 7.02 -41.90
C LEU A 338 -21.09 6.46 -43.20
N GLU A 339 -21.71 5.27 -43.15
CA GLU A 339 -22.39 4.69 -44.31
C GLU A 339 -23.54 5.57 -44.83
N ALA A 340 -24.29 6.24 -43.93
CA ALA A 340 -25.31 7.19 -44.33
C ALA A 340 -24.71 8.40 -45.07
N ALA A 341 -23.67 9.02 -44.50
CA ALA A 341 -23.01 10.18 -45.12
C ALA A 341 -22.41 9.86 -46.50
N VAL A 342 -21.81 8.68 -46.66
CA VAL A 342 -21.28 8.22 -47.95
C VAL A 342 -22.40 8.09 -48.99
N ARG A 343 -23.58 7.56 -48.61
CA ARG A 343 -24.72 7.47 -49.53
C ARG A 343 -25.25 8.85 -49.97
N ASP A 344 -25.29 9.82 -49.07
CA ASP A 344 -25.77 11.16 -49.39
C ASP A 344 -24.78 11.93 -50.28
N LEU A 345 -23.47 11.72 -50.08
CA LEU A 345 -22.43 12.26 -50.96
C LEU A 345 -22.58 11.74 -52.40
N ASN A 346 -22.71 10.42 -52.58
CA ASN A 346 -22.85 9.82 -53.91
C ASN A 346 -24.09 10.35 -54.65
N LYS A 347 -25.24 10.51 -53.96
CA LYS A 347 -26.45 11.10 -54.56
C LYS A 347 -26.23 12.55 -55.01
N THR A 348 -25.43 13.31 -54.26
CA THR A 348 -25.12 14.71 -54.60
C THR A 348 -24.21 14.79 -55.82
N GLU A 349 -23.24 13.89 -55.93
CA GLU A 349 -22.38 13.76 -57.12
C GLU A 349 -23.21 13.40 -58.36
N GLU A 350 -24.11 12.40 -58.28
CA GLU A 350 -25.01 12.03 -59.39
C GLU A 350 -25.90 13.20 -59.85
N GLY A 351 -26.42 14.00 -58.91
CA GLY A 351 -27.25 15.17 -59.24
C GLY A 351 -26.48 16.33 -59.89
N LEU A 352 -25.17 16.42 -59.71
CA LEU A 352 -24.34 17.43 -60.38
C LEU A 352 -24.01 17.05 -61.82
N ASP A 353 -23.87 15.75 -62.11
CA ASP A 353 -23.63 15.25 -63.46
C ASP A 353 -24.85 15.41 -64.39
N GLU A 354 -26.06 15.55 -63.83
CA GLU A 354 -27.31 15.79 -64.58
C GLU A 354 -27.54 17.27 -64.99
N ILE A 355 -26.72 18.21 -64.54
CA ILE A 355 -26.88 19.64 -64.87
C ILE A 355 -26.29 19.95 -66.25
N ASP A 356 -27.14 19.95 -67.29
CA ASP A 356 -26.78 20.36 -68.66
C ASP A 356 -26.67 21.90 -68.78
N ILE A 357 -25.42 22.38 -68.84
CA ILE A 357 -25.06 23.80 -68.97
C ILE A 357 -25.53 24.41 -70.30
N ASN A 358 -25.86 23.61 -71.33
CA ASN A 358 -26.28 24.13 -72.63
C ASN A 358 -27.77 24.55 -72.71
N GLY A 359 -28.56 24.33 -71.66
CA GLY A 359 -29.98 24.73 -71.62
C GLY A 359 -30.26 26.20 -71.29
N GLU A 360 -29.33 26.90 -70.63
CA GLU A 360 -29.54 28.27 -70.12
C GLU A 360 -29.03 29.40 -71.04
N LEU A 361 -28.24 29.09 -72.08
CA LEU A 361 -27.81 30.07 -73.06
C LEU A 361 -28.84 30.20 -74.18
N GLY A 362 -29.94 30.89 -73.87
CA GLY A 362 -30.95 31.32 -74.83
C GLY A 362 -30.37 32.28 -75.87
N TYR A 363 -29.79 31.75 -76.95
CA TYR A 363 -29.58 32.51 -78.19
C TYR A 363 -30.94 32.72 -78.88
N GLY A 364 -31.71 33.66 -78.36
CA GLY A 364 -32.90 34.19 -79.01
C GLY A 364 -32.51 34.94 -80.28
N LYS A 365 -32.99 34.47 -81.43
CA LYS A 365 -32.98 35.19 -82.71
C LYS A 365 -33.63 36.56 -82.56
N GLY A 366 -32.90 37.61 -82.89
CA GLY A 366 -33.39 38.95 -83.22
C GLY A 366 -32.68 39.45 -84.45
#